data_AF-A0A535HD96-F1
#
_entry.id   AF-A0A535HD96-F1
#
_cell.length_a   1.000
_cell.length_b   1.000
_cell.length_c   1.000
_cell.angle_alpha   90.00
_cell.angle_beta   90.00
_cell.angle_gamma   90.00
#
_symmetry.space_group_name_H-M   'P 1'
#
loop_
_entity.id
_entity.type
_entity.pdbx_description
1 polymer ?
#
loop_
_entity_poly.entity_id
_entity_poly.type
_entity_poly.pdbx_seq_one_letter_code
_entity_poly.pdbx_strand_id
1 'polypeptide(L)' 'MPQQAWSDKRERQYDHIKSNLRKRGRSEDTAERIAAATVNQTRTAKGETKEAKPPSERARAERDMSAAGRKGARARKSG' A
#
# COMPACT_ATOMS: atom_id res chain seq x y z
N MET A 1 -5.87 -11.28 -12.35
CA MET A 1 -4.67 -10.99 -11.53
C MET A 1 -3.98 -12.31 -11.24
N PRO A 2 -2.67 -12.47 -11.51
CA PRO A 2 -2.00 -13.74 -11.24
C PRO A 2 -1.81 -13.90 -9.72
N GLN A 3 -2.47 -14.92 -9.18
CA GLN A 3 -2.67 -15.27 -7.76
C GLN A 3 -1.41 -15.81 -7.04
N GLN A 4 -0.19 -15.50 -7.52
CA GLN A 4 1.03 -16.17 -7.01
C GLN A 4 2.22 -15.25 -6.77
N ALA A 5 2.01 -13.94 -6.77
CA ALA A 5 3.06 -12.96 -6.49
C ALA A 5 3.05 -12.41 -5.06
N TRP A 6 1.91 -12.53 -4.36
CA TRP A 6 1.64 -11.92 -3.06
C TRP A 6 1.23 -12.99 -2.06
N SER A 7 1.51 -12.75 -0.77
CA SER A 7 0.97 -13.60 0.29
C SER A 7 -0.48 -13.26 0.59
N ASP A 8 -1.24 -14.17 1.19
CA ASP A 8 -2.65 -13.97 1.58
C ASP A 8 -2.86 -12.68 2.36
N LYS A 9 -1.89 -12.29 3.20
CA LYS A 9 -1.92 -11.04 3.95
C LYS A 9 -1.94 -9.81 3.03
N ARG A 10 -1.18 -9.86 1.94
CA ARG A 10 -1.04 -8.77 0.97
C ARG A 10 -2.21 -8.73 -0.01
N GLU A 11 -2.79 -9.87 -0.34
CA GLU A 11 -4.05 -9.94 -1.09
C GLU A 11 -5.19 -9.29 -0.31
N ARG A 12 -5.37 -9.65 0.98
CA ARG A 12 -6.36 -8.97 1.84
C ARG A 12 -6.12 -7.46 1.94
N GLN A 13 -4.86 -7.03 2.01
CA GLN A 13 -4.52 -5.60 2.03
C GLN A 13 -4.90 -4.90 0.71
N TYR A 14 -4.61 -5.53 -0.43
CA TYR A 14 -5.00 -5.04 -1.75
C TYR A 14 -6.51 -4.84 -1.83
N ASP A 15 -7.30 -5.87 -1.50
CA ASP A 15 -8.76 -5.82 -1.57
C ASP A 15 -9.35 -4.77 -0.62
N HIS A 16 -8.77 -4.65 0.58
CA HIS A 16 -9.19 -3.63 1.53
C HIS A 16 -8.98 -2.21 0.99
N ILE A 17 -7.83 -1.95 0.36
CA ILE A 17 -7.53 -0.62 -0.21
C ILE A 17 -8.41 -0.37 -1.44
N LYS A 18 -8.51 -1.34 -2.36
CA LYS A 18 -9.34 -1.25 -3.57
C LYS A 18 -10.78 -0.95 -3.21
N SER A 19 -11.37 -1.72 -2.29
CA SER A 19 -12.76 -1.54 -1.86
C SER A 19 -12.99 -0.18 -1.20
N ASN A 20 -12.08 0.28 -0.33
CA ASN A 20 -12.19 1.60 0.29
C ASN A 20 -12.11 2.75 -0.72
N LEU A 21 -11.25 2.65 -1.73
CA LEU A 21 -11.12 3.67 -2.77
C LEU A 21 -12.36 3.73 -3.66
N ARG A 22 -12.93 2.57 -4.01
CA ARG A 22 -14.21 2.48 -4.73
C ARG A 22 -15.34 3.12 -3.93
N LYS A 23 -15.43 2.83 -2.62
CA LYS A 23 -16.40 3.45 -1.71
C LYS A 23 -16.26 4.99 -1.64
N ARG A 24 -15.06 5.52 -1.86
CA ARG A 24 -14.78 6.96 -1.93
C ARG A 24 -14.98 7.56 -3.33
N GLY A 25 -15.56 6.82 -4.26
CA GLY A 25 -15.90 7.30 -5.62
C GLY A 25 -14.77 7.22 -6.64
N ARG A 26 -13.67 6.50 -6.35
CA ARG A 26 -12.62 6.27 -7.36
C ARG A 26 -13.06 5.18 -8.36
N SER A 27 -12.67 5.35 -9.63
CA SER A 27 -12.86 4.31 -10.64
C SER A 27 -12.14 3.02 -10.26
N GLU A 28 -12.63 1.89 -10.76
CA GLU A 28 -12.05 0.58 -10.48
C GLU A 28 -10.56 0.53 -10.84
N ASP A 29 -10.20 0.91 -12.06
CA ASP A 29 -8.79 0.93 -12.51
C ASP A 29 -7.90 1.81 -11.63
N THR A 30 -8.42 2.94 -11.16
CA THR A 30 -7.68 3.83 -10.26
C THR A 30 -7.52 3.20 -8.88
N ALA A 31 -8.57 2.57 -8.36
CA ALA A 31 -8.53 1.88 -7.09
C ALA A 31 -7.55 0.70 -7.12
N GLU A 32 -7.55 -0.09 -8.20
CA GLU A 32 -6.62 -1.20 -8.41
C GLU A 32 -5.16 -0.73 -8.45
N ARG A 33 -4.89 0.30 -9.27
CA ARG A 33 -3.54 0.85 -9.41
C ARG A 33 -2.99 1.33 -8.07
N ILE A 34 -3.80 2.07 -7.31
CA ILE A 34 -3.39 2.59 -6.00
C ILE A 34 -3.21 1.44 -5.00
N ALA A 35 -4.10 0.45 -4.98
CA ALA A 35 -4.00 -0.71 -4.12
C ALA A 35 -2.71 -1.51 -4.39
N ALA A 36 -2.42 -1.80 -5.66
CA ALA A 36 -1.21 -2.50 -6.08
C ALA A 36 0.06 -1.71 -5.70
N ALA A 37 0.10 -0.40 -5.97
CA ALA A 37 1.23 0.45 -5.60
C ALA A 37 1.48 0.46 -4.09
N THR A 38 0.42 0.53 -3.28
CA THR A 38 0.51 0.55 -1.82
C THR A 38 1.02 -0.79 -1.26
N VAL A 39 0.54 -1.91 -1.81
CA VAL A 39 1.03 -3.25 -1.44
C VAL A 39 2.49 -3.44 -1.85
N ASN A 40 2.87 -3.03 -3.06
CA ASN A 40 4.26 -3.10 -3.52
C ASN A 40 5.19 -2.27 -2.62
N GLN A 41 4.80 -1.05 -2.25
CA GLN A 41 5.56 -0.23 -1.30
C GLN A 41 5.73 -0.92 0.06
N THR A 42 4.66 -1.56 0.56
CA THR A 42 4.72 -2.31 1.82
C THR A 42 5.69 -3.49 1.73
N ARG A 43 5.66 -4.22 0.62
CA ARG A 43 6.58 -5.33 0.36
C ARG A 43 8.02 -4.86 0.25
N THR A 44 8.29 -3.73 -0.40
CA THR A 44 9.63 -3.13 -0.47
C THR A 44 10.15 -2.82 0.93
N ALA A 45 9.38 -2.12 1.75
CA ALA A 45 9.77 -1.82 3.13
C ALA A 45 10.07 -3.09 3.94
N LYS A 46 9.18 -4.08 3.86
CA LYS A 46 9.31 -5.33 4.62
C LYS A 46 10.28 -6.35 4.03
N GLY A 47 10.87 -6.08 2.86
CA GLY A 47 11.77 -7.03 2.20
C GLY A 47 11.04 -8.27 1.65
N GLU A 48 9.74 -8.18 1.37
CA GLU A 48 8.91 -9.28 0.84
C GLU A 48 8.84 -9.26 -0.71
N THR A 49 9.70 -8.47 -1.33
CA THR A 49 9.84 -8.40 -2.79
C THR A 49 10.63 -9.60 -3.29
N LYS A 50 10.39 -10.02 -4.54
CA LYS A 50 11.12 -11.17 -5.13
C LYS A 50 12.63 -10.93 -5.16
N GLU A 51 13.02 -9.70 -5.44
CA GLU A 51 14.40 -9.24 -5.45
C GLU A 51 14.67 -8.36 -4.23
N ALA A 52 15.83 -8.53 -3.60
CA ALA A 52 16.25 -7.65 -2.52
C ALA A 52 16.40 -6.21 -3.04
N LYS A 53 15.72 -5.27 -2.38
CA LYS A 53 15.86 -3.83 -2.63
C LYS A 53 16.95 -3.22 -1.74
N PRO A 54 17.69 -2.21 -2.24
CA PRO A 54 18.76 -1.58 -1.48
C PRO A 54 18.22 -0.94 -0.19
N PRO A 55 19.03 -0.86 0.88
CA PRO A 55 18.60 -0.31 2.17
C PRO A 55 18.01 1.10 2.07
N SER A 56 18.53 1.93 1.16
CA SER A 56 18.04 3.29 0.92
C SER A 56 16.60 3.33 0.41
N GLU A 57 16.24 2.42 -0.50
CA GLU A 57 14.89 2.31 -1.05
C GLU A 57 13.91 1.74 -0.03
N ARG A 58 14.34 0.74 0.75
CA ARG A 58 13.54 0.19 1.86
C ARG A 58 13.23 1.25 2.91
N ALA A 59 14.25 2.00 3.35
CA ALA A 59 14.10 3.09 4.30
C ALA A 59 13.19 4.20 3.77
N ARG A 60 13.25 4.49 2.46
CA ARG A 60 12.32 5.45 1.82
C ARG A 60 10.88 4.93 1.87
N ALA A 61 10.64 3.68 1.49
CA ALA A 61 9.31 3.08 1.53
C ALA A 61 8.72 3.09 2.96
N GLU A 62 9.54 2.82 3.98
CA GLU A 62 9.13 2.91 5.40
C GLU A 62 8.75 4.34 5.82
N ARG A 63 9.53 5.34 5.42
CA ARG A 63 9.24 6.76 5.69
C ARG A 63 7.93 7.20 5.04
N ASP A 64 7.71 6.82 3.79
CA ASP A 64 6.51 7.18 3.04
C ASP A 64 5.24 6.54 3.64
N MET A 65 5.30 5.27 4.03
CA MET A 65 4.19 4.62 4.75
C MET A 65 3.91 5.30 6.09
N SER A 66 4.95 5.67 6.83
CA SER A 66 4.80 6.39 8.10
C SER A 66 4.16 7.77 7.88
N ALA A 67 4.49 8.46 6.79
CA ALA A 67 3.87 9.73 6.44
C ALA A 67 2.39 9.57 6.08
N ALA A 68 2.02 8.52 5.34
CA ALA A 68 0.63 8.21 5.01
C ALA A 68 -0.23 7.97 6.26
N GLY A 69 0.28 7.20 7.23
CA GLY A 69 -0.40 6.98 8.52
C GLY A 69 -0.53 8.28 9.34
N ARG A 70 0.51 9.13 9.36
CA ARG A 70 0.48 10.41 10.06
C ARG A 70 -0.53 11.41 9.47
N LYS A 71 -0.73 11.42 8.15
CA LYS A 71 -1.70 12.32 7.51
C LYS A 71 -3.14 12.00 7.96
N GLY A 72 -3.47 10.72 8.12
CA GLY A 72 -4.75 10.29 8.69
C GLY A 72 -4.90 10.63 10.18
N ALA A 73 -3.82 10.56 10.96
CA ALA A 73 -3.83 10.97 12.36
C ALA A 73 -4.03 12.48 12.54
N ARG A 74 -3.39 13.31 11.71
CA ARG A 74 -3.57 14.78 11.74
C ARG A 74 -4.98 15.20 11.35
N ALA A 75 -5.58 14.57 10.34
CA ALA A 75 -6.95 14.85 9.93
C ALA A 75 -7.98 14.58 11.05
N ARG A 76 -7.69 13.65 11.98
CA ARG A 76 -8.54 13.36 13.14
C ARG A 76 -8.37 14.32 14.32
N LYS A 77 -7.31 15.12 14.38
CA LYS A 77 -7.03 16.08 15.48
C LYS A 77 -7.59 17.48 15.20
N SER A 78 -8.04 17.74 13.97
CA SER A 78 -8.51 19.05 13.52
C SER A 78 -10.03 19.16 13.40
N GLY A 79 -10.77 18.23 14.00
CA GLY A 79 -12.23 18.23 14.07
C GLY A 79 -12.70 18.42 15.51
#